data_AF-A0A939W670-F1
#
_entry.id   AF-A0A939W670-F1
#
_cell.length_a   1.000
_cell.length_b   1.000
_cell.length_c   1.000
_cell.angle_alpha   90.00
_cell.angle_beta   90.00
_cell.angle_gamma   90.00
#
_symmetry.space_group_name_H-M   'P 1'
#
loop_
_entity.id
_entity.type
_entity.pdbx_description
1 polymer ?
#
loop_
_entity_poly.entity_id
_entity_poly.type
_entity_poly.pdbx_seq_one_letter_code
_entity_poly.pdbx_strand_id
1 'polypeptide(L)'
;MFKVFVYKNQYQDSVRLMSISREATKLDGVSKCLALLGTVSNKDVVARMGLKDPAVDAATASDLMVCVEADSEAAVKAAVEAVQAKLKQKAGGAKAEESKPATLEEGADRLNDANFCMISLPGPMAKLDCISAIERGLNVMLFSDNITIEDEVELKKKAIEKDLLFMGPDCGTAIVAGVPLALANVVRRGDIGIVA
;
A
#
# COMPACT_ATOMS: atom_id res chain seq x y z
N MET A 1 -25.89 8.89 -14.52
CA MET A 1 -25.27 10.15 -14.05
C MET A 1 -23.94 9.83 -13.39
N PHE A 2 -22.93 10.69 -13.59
CA PHE A 2 -21.58 10.50 -13.02
C PHE A 2 -21.27 11.62 -12.03
N LYS A 3 -20.74 11.28 -10.85
CA LYS A 3 -20.26 12.26 -9.86
C LYS A 3 -18.93 11.79 -9.27
N VAL A 4 -18.05 12.74 -9.00
CA VAL A 4 -16.75 12.52 -8.37
C VAL A 4 -16.68 13.27 -7.04
N PHE A 5 -16.20 12.58 -6.01
CA PHE A 5 -15.94 13.13 -4.69
C PHE A 5 -14.46 12.95 -4.37
N VAL A 6 -13.77 14.04 -4.04
CA VAL A 6 -12.34 14.02 -3.72
C VAL A 6 -12.15 14.37 -2.25
N TYR A 7 -11.45 13.49 -1.53
CA TYR A 7 -11.08 13.67 -0.13
C TYR A 7 -9.58 13.91 -0.04
N LYS A 8 -9.20 15.11 0.41
CA LYS A 8 -7.81 15.56 0.45
C LYS A 8 -7.00 14.82 1.49
N ASN A 9 -5.76 14.46 1.14
CA ASN A 9 -4.78 13.83 2.04
C ASN A 9 -5.30 12.58 2.77
N GLN A 10 -6.14 11.78 2.10
CA GLN A 10 -6.76 10.60 2.68
C GLN A 10 -6.21 9.33 2.04
N TYR A 11 -4.93 9.06 2.27
CA TYR A 11 -4.27 7.85 1.77
C TYR A 11 -4.94 6.58 2.32
N GLN A 12 -5.08 5.57 1.47
CA GLN A 12 -5.62 4.26 1.80
C GLN A 12 -4.91 3.18 0.97
N ASP A 13 -4.85 1.97 1.54
CA ASP A 13 -4.36 0.78 0.85
C ASP A 13 -5.23 0.42 -0.38
N SER A 14 -4.60 0.19 -1.52
CA SER A 14 -5.28 -0.09 -2.80
C SER A 14 -6.14 -1.36 -2.75
N VAL A 15 -5.74 -2.41 -2.03
CA VAL A 15 -6.52 -3.66 -1.89
C VAL A 15 -7.82 -3.39 -1.15
N ARG A 16 -7.74 -2.60 -0.07
CA ARG A 16 -8.93 -2.17 0.68
C ARG A 16 -9.87 -1.36 -0.21
N LEU A 17 -9.34 -0.42 -0.99
CA LEU A 17 -10.12 0.39 -1.92
C LEU A 17 -10.79 -0.45 -3.02
N MET A 18 -10.10 -1.47 -3.56
CA MET A 18 -10.69 -2.40 -4.54
C MET A 18 -11.85 -3.20 -3.94
N SER A 19 -11.75 -3.65 -2.69
CA SER A 19 -12.85 -4.35 -2.02
C SER A 19 -14.06 -3.45 -1.83
N ILE A 20 -13.84 -2.22 -1.36
CA ILE A 20 -14.89 -1.21 -1.14
C ILE A 20 -15.57 -0.86 -2.47
N SER A 21 -14.81 -0.67 -3.54
CA SER A 21 -15.32 -0.37 -4.88
C SER A 21 -16.27 -1.46 -5.41
N ARG A 22 -15.88 -2.73 -5.24
CA ARG A 22 -16.71 -3.87 -5.67
C ARG A 22 -18.00 -3.97 -4.88
N GLU A 23 -17.97 -3.73 -3.57
CA GLU A 23 -19.18 -3.76 -2.74
C GLU A 23 -20.12 -2.61 -3.09
N ALA A 24 -19.61 -1.39 -3.23
CA ALA A 24 -20.43 -0.22 -3.57
C ALA A 24 -21.05 -0.32 -4.97
N THR A 25 -20.37 -0.99 -5.92
CA THR A 25 -20.92 -1.25 -7.27
C THR A 25 -22.09 -2.24 -7.26
N LYS A 26 -22.28 -3.05 -6.20
CA LYS A 26 -23.41 -3.98 -6.11
C LYS A 26 -24.70 -3.34 -5.62
N LEU A 27 -24.68 -2.06 -5.25
CA LEU A 27 -25.86 -1.36 -4.77
C LEU A 27 -26.84 -1.11 -5.92
N ASP A 28 -28.13 -1.21 -5.62
CA ASP A 28 -29.18 -1.01 -6.62
C ASP A 28 -29.11 0.40 -7.23
N GLY A 29 -29.14 0.46 -8.55
CA GLY A 29 -29.04 1.70 -9.32
C GLY A 29 -27.64 2.29 -9.40
N VAL A 30 -26.60 1.57 -8.96
CA VAL A 30 -25.18 1.93 -9.17
C VAL A 30 -24.59 1.10 -10.30
N SER A 31 -24.26 1.75 -11.41
CA SER A 31 -23.64 1.10 -12.56
C SER A 31 -22.15 0.84 -12.32
N LYS A 32 -21.44 1.82 -11.72
CA LYS A 32 -20.01 1.70 -11.38
C LYS A 32 -19.67 2.55 -10.16
N CYS A 33 -18.86 2.00 -9.26
CA CYS A 33 -18.24 2.77 -8.18
C CYS A 33 -16.75 2.43 -8.07
N LEU A 34 -15.90 3.46 -8.11
CA LEU A 34 -14.45 3.34 -8.00
C LEU A 34 -13.94 4.24 -6.88
N ALA A 35 -13.35 3.65 -5.86
CA ALA A 35 -12.57 4.33 -4.85
C ALA A 35 -11.08 4.13 -5.20
N LEU A 36 -10.36 5.19 -5.53
CA LEU A 36 -8.99 5.13 -6.04
C LEU A 36 -8.19 6.35 -5.56
N LEU A 37 -6.88 6.23 -5.40
CA LEU A 37 -6.02 7.40 -5.18
C LEU A 37 -5.78 8.18 -6.48
N GLY A 38 -5.54 9.48 -6.39
CA GLY A 38 -5.29 10.38 -7.55
C GLY A 38 -3.92 10.21 -8.21
N THR A 39 -3.41 8.97 -8.33
CA THR A 39 -2.19 8.64 -9.07
C THR A 39 -2.42 8.70 -10.58
N VAL A 40 -1.36 8.90 -11.37
CA VAL A 40 -1.45 8.94 -12.85
C VAL A 40 -2.10 7.66 -13.39
N SER A 41 -1.67 6.48 -12.90
CA SER A 41 -2.22 5.19 -13.31
C SER A 41 -3.72 5.06 -13.03
N ASN A 42 -4.19 5.52 -11.86
CA ASN A 42 -5.61 5.45 -11.52
C ASN A 42 -6.46 6.44 -12.33
N LYS A 43 -5.91 7.63 -12.66
CA LYS A 43 -6.59 8.58 -13.56
C LYS A 43 -6.77 7.99 -14.95
N ASP A 44 -5.77 7.28 -15.47
CA ASP A 44 -5.87 6.58 -16.75
C ASP A 44 -6.96 5.50 -16.74
N VAL A 45 -7.13 4.77 -15.61
CA VAL A 45 -8.22 3.80 -15.45
C VAL A 45 -9.58 4.48 -15.58
N VAL A 46 -9.78 5.60 -14.88
CA VAL A 46 -11.04 6.37 -14.93
C VAL A 46 -11.31 6.88 -16.35
N ALA A 47 -10.28 7.42 -17.01
CA ALA A 47 -10.37 7.94 -18.38
C ALA A 47 -10.73 6.85 -19.42
N ARG A 48 -10.13 5.65 -19.31
CA ARG A 48 -10.44 4.50 -20.19
C ARG A 48 -11.88 4.00 -20.05
N MET A 49 -12.50 4.23 -18.90
CA MET A 49 -13.90 3.88 -18.66
C MET A 49 -14.89 4.91 -19.21
N GLY A 50 -14.39 5.96 -19.88
CA GLY A 50 -15.21 7.04 -20.43
C GLY A 50 -15.69 8.03 -19.38
N LEU A 51 -15.21 7.92 -18.15
CA LEU A 51 -15.59 8.75 -17.02
C LEU A 51 -14.62 9.93 -16.96
N LYS A 52 -15.12 11.16 -17.13
CA LYS A 52 -14.30 12.37 -17.12
C LYS A 52 -14.92 13.41 -16.21
N ASP A 53 -14.13 13.94 -15.30
CA ASP A 53 -14.51 15.03 -14.41
C ASP A 53 -13.25 15.84 -14.05
N PRO A 54 -13.28 17.18 -14.11
CA PRO A 54 -12.15 18.03 -13.75
C PRO A 54 -11.58 17.75 -12.34
N ALA A 55 -12.40 17.25 -11.42
CA ALA A 55 -11.96 16.88 -10.08
C ALA A 55 -10.97 15.69 -10.08
N VAL A 56 -11.08 14.78 -11.05
CA VAL A 56 -10.14 13.65 -11.23
C VAL A 56 -8.78 14.18 -11.68
N ASP A 57 -8.77 15.12 -12.62
CA ASP A 57 -7.53 15.71 -13.14
C ASP A 57 -6.79 16.49 -12.05
N ALA A 58 -7.52 17.21 -11.20
CA ALA A 58 -6.99 18.00 -10.09
C ALA A 58 -6.58 17.19 -8.84
N ALA A 59 -6.93 15.92 -8.75
CA ALA A 59 -6.57 15.07 -7.61
C ALA A 59 -5.06 14.74 -7.62
N THR A 60 -4.44 14.66 -6.46
CA THR A 60 -3.04 14.26 -6.31
C THR A 60 -2.92 12.81 -5.84
N ALA A 61 -1.71 12.25 -5.85
CA ALA A 61 -1.45 10.87 -5.39
C ALA A 61 -1.85 10.63 -3.92
N SER A 62 -1.94 11.69 -3.11
CA SER A 62 -2.36 11.64 -1.70
C SER A 62 -3.87 11.78 -1.50
N ASP A 63 -4.62 12.08 -2.56
CA ASP A 63 -6.06 12.32 -2.50
C ASP A 63 -6.85 11.04 -2.84
N LEU A 64 -7.89 10.76 -2.07
CA LEU A 64 -8.84 9.70 -2.38
C LEU A 64 -9.95 10.24 -3.27
N MET A 65 -10.16 9.59 -4.41
CA MET A 65 -11.25 9.85 -5.34
C MET A 65 -12.30 8.75 -5.24
N VAL A 66 -13.56 9.13 -5.09
CA VAL A 66 -14.72 8.24 -5.17
C VAL A 66 -15.53 8.66 -6.39
N CYS A 67 -15.46 7.85 -7.44
CA CYS A 67 -16.10 8.07 -8.74
C CYS A 67 -17.31 7.15 -8.83
N VAL A 68 -18.52 7.72 -8.98
CA VAL A 68 -19.78 6.96 -8.98
C VAL A 68 -20.59 7.27 -10.23
N GLU A 69 -20.92 6.22 -10.99
CA GLU A 69 -21.89 6.24 -12.07
C GLU A 69 -23.14 5.48 -11.63
N ALA A 70 -24.29 6.15 -11.61
CA ALA A 70 -25.55 5.62 -11.08
C ALA A 70 -26.76 6.21 -11.82
N ASP A 71 -27.94 5.62 -11.62
CA ASP A 71 -29.17 6.00 -12.33
C ASP A 71 -29.95 7.15 -11.65
N SER A 72 -29.65 7.42 -10.38
CA SER A 72 -30.32 8.46 -9.59
C SER A 72 -29.38 9.12 -8.57
N GLU A 73 -29.74 10.33 -8.13
CA GLU A 73 -28.97 11.01 -7.06
C GLU A 73 -29.02 10.23 -5.73
N ALA A 74 -30.12 9.53 -5.47
CA ALA A 74 -30.27 8.67 -4.30
C ALA A 74 -29.27 7.51 -4.32
N ALA A 75 -29.07 6.86 -5.48
CA ALA A 75 -28.09 5.79 -5.65
C ALA A 75 -26.65 6.31 -5.52
N VAL A 76 -26.35 7.51 -6.04
CA VAL A 76 -25.03 8.16 -5.82
C VAL A 76 -24.79 8.38 -4.32
N LYS A 77 -25.78 8.95 -3.61
CA LYS A 77 -25.66 9.21 -2.18
C LYS A 77 -25.45 7.91 -1.39
N ALA A 78 -26.23 6.86 -1.69
CA ALA A 78 -26.08 5.55 -1.06
C ALA A 78 -24.70 4.94 -1.29
N ALA A 79 -24.16 5.03 -2.51
CA ALA A 79 -22.81 4.54 -2.82
C ALA A 79 -21.73 5.29 -2.02
N VAL A 80 -21.80 6.62 -1.98
CA VAL A 80 -20.83 7.45 -1.23
C VAL A 80 -20.92 7.17 0.26
N GLU A 81 -22.12 7.04 0.82
CA GLU A 81 -22.32 6.70 2.23
C GLU A 81 -21.77 5.30 2.56
N ALA A 82 -21.99 4.31 1.68
CA ALA A 82 -21.43 2.96 1.86
C ALA A 82 -19.90 2.96 1.82
N VAL A 83 -19.31 3.67 0.86
CA VAL A 83 -17.85 3.85 0.77
C VAL A 83 -17.32 4.53 2.03
N GLN A 84 -17.91 5.64 2.46
CA GLN A 84 -17.49 6.35 3.68
C GLN A 84 -17.65 5.50 4.95
N ALA A 85 -18.74 4.73 5.06
CA ALA A 85 -18.96 3.84 6.19
C ALA A 85 -17.85 2.79 6.26
N LYS A 86 -17.49 2.17 5.14
CA LYS A 86 -16.41 1.16 5.06
C LYS A 86 -15.02 1.74 5.27
N LEU A 87 -14.79 2.99 4.86
CA LEU A 87 -13.55 3.72 5.16
C LEU A 87 -13.43 4.01 6.67
N LYS A 88 -14.54 4.40 7.32
CA LYS A 88 -14.62 4.65 8.77
C LYS A 88 -14.59 3.38 9.61
N GLN A 89 -15.09 2.27 9.06
CA GLN A 89 -14.96 0.95 9.66
C GLN A 89 -13.47 0.59 9.64
N LYS A 90 -12.74 0.91 10.73
CA LYS A 90 -11.47 0.23 11.02
C LYS A 90 -11.75 -1.26 10.85
N ALA A 91 -10.87 -1.98 10.15
CA ALA A 91 -10.96 -3.43 9.98
C ALA A 91 -11.33 -4.07 11.32
N GLY A 92 -12.62 -4.39 11.48
CA GLY A 92 -13.24 -4.68 12.75
C GLY A 92 -13.37 -6.18 12.85
N GLY A 93 -12.35 -6.81 13.43
CA GLY A 93 -12.32 -8.26 13.59
C GLY A 93 -11.02 -8.77 14.20
N ALA A 94 -10.44 -8.08 15.18
CA ALA A 94 -9.48 -8.68 16.10
C ALA A 94 -9.80 -8.16 17.49
N LYS A 95 -9.53 -8.99 18.51
CA LYS A 95 -9.56 -8.64 19.95
C LYS A 95 -8.83 -7.31 20.18
N ALA A 96 -8.94 -6.71 21.36
CA ALA A 96 -8.11 -5.56 21.75
C ALA A 96 -6.60 -5.91 21.59
N GLU A 97 -6.10 -5.74 20.37
CA GLU A 97 -4.71 -5.77 20.01
C GLU A 97 -4.14 -4.49 20.60
N GLU A 98 -3.00 -4.62 21.26
CA GLU A 98 -2.10 -3.51 21.53
C GLU A 98 -2.11 -2.55 20.34
N SER A 99 -2.22 -1.24 20.60
CA SER A 99 -2.27 -0.26 19.52
C SER A 99 -1.10 -0.52 18.57
N LYS A 100 -1.37 -0.71 17.28
CA LYS A 100 -0.32 -0.96 16.30
C LYS A 100 0.74 0.15 16.41
N PRO A 101 2.04 -0.19 16.32
CA PRO A 101 3.09 0.81 16.36
C PRO A 101 2.86 1.82 15.24
N ALA A 102 3.03 3.10 15.56
CA ALA A 102 2.84 4.20 14.62
C ALA A 102 4.08 4.43 13.75
N THR A 103 5.24 3.97 14.21
CA THR A 103 6.52 4.11 13.50
C THR A 103 7.31 2.80 13.47
N LEU A 104 8.28 2.73 12.56
CA LEU A 104 9.21 1.60 12.47
C LEU A 104 9.96 1.42 13.78
N GLU A 105 10.40 2.51 14.38
CA GLU A 105 11.12 2.56 15.66
C GLU A 105 10.30 1.90 16.77
N GLU A 106 9.05 2.33 16.93
CA GLU A 106 8.15 1.77 17.93
C GLU A 106 7.87 0.28 17.67
N GLY A 107 7.75 -0.11 16.42
CA GLY A 107 7.56 -1.51 16.04
C GLY A 107 8.78 -2.38 16.38
N ALA A 108 9.97 -1.89 16.08
CA ALA A 108 11.23 -2.57 16.40
C ALA A 108 11.44 -2.66 17.92
N ASP A 109 11.18 -1.58 18.66
CA ASP A 109 11.35 -1.55 20.12
C ASP A 109 10.36 -2.49 20.85
N ARG A 110 9.18 -2.74 20.26
CA ARG A 110 8.22 -3.73 20.78
C ARG A 110 8.59 -5.18 20.46
N LEU A 111 9.42 -5.39 19.43
CA LEU A 111 9.86 -6.70 18.97
C LEU A 111 11.35 -6.88 19.30
N ASN A 112 11.64 -7.18 20.57
CA ASN A 112 13.01 -7.24 21.11
C ASN A 112 14.01 -8.11 20.30
N ASP A 113 13.52 -9.13 19.59
CA ASP A 113 14.34 -10.06 18.79
C ASP A 113 14.19 -9.85 17.27
N ALA A 114 13.65 -8.71 16.84
CA ALA A 114 13.54 -8.40 15.42
C ALA A 114 14.94 -8.29 14.78
N ASN A 115 15.14 -9.01 13.68
CA ASN A 115 16.38 -8.98 12.90
C ASN A 115 16.15 -8.63 11.43
N PHE A 116 14.91 -8.35 11.04
CA PHE A 116 14.50 -8.14 9.65
C PHE A 116 13.42 -7.06 9.59
N CYS A 117 13.49 -6.19 8.58
CA CYS A 117 12.50 -5.18 8.25
C CYS A 117 12.12 -5.29 6.78
N MET A 118 10.82 -5.46 6.51
CA MET A 118 10.28 -5.46 5.15
C MET A 118 9.58 -4.13 4.88
N ILE A 119 10.08 -3.39 3.89
CA ILE A 119 9.61 -2.04 3.56
C ILE A 119 8.89 -2.09 2.21
N SER A 120 7.66 -1.58 2.19
CA SER A 120 6.77 -1.53 1.01
C SER A 120 6.14 -0.14 0.80
N LEU A 121 6.79 0.91 1.34
CA LEU A 121 6.38 2.30 1.15
C LEU A 121 6.77 2.81 -0.25
N PRO A 122 5.99 3.69 -0.90
CA PRO A 122 6.37 4.30 -2.18
C PRO A 122 7.81 4.85 -2.17
N GLY A 123 8.56 4.63 -3.25
CA GLY A 123 10.02 4.85 -3.35
C GLY A 123 10.56 6.09 -2.62
N PRO A 124 10.09 7.32 -2.92
CA PRO A 124 10.60 8.53 -2.28
C PRO A 124 10.48 8.57 -0.74
N MET A 125 9.55 7.81 -0.16
CA MET A 125 9.37 7.70 1.29
C MET A 125 10.19 6.55 1.90
N ALA A 126 10.50 5.50 1.12
CA ALA A 126 11.13 4.29 1.63
C ALA A 126 12.59 4.49 2.08
N LYS A 127 13.33 5.45 1.49
CA LYS A 127 14.75 5.67 1.82
C LYS A 127 14.97 5.93 3.31
N LEU A 128 14.15 6.78 3.92
CA LEU A 128 14.29 7.14 5.34
C LEU A 128 14.04 5.95 6.26
N ASP A 129 13.01 5.15 5.97
CA ASP A 129 12.72 3.93 6.72
C ASP A 129 13.82 2.87 6.55
N CYS A 130 14.40 2.74 5.36
CA CYS A 130 15.56 1.88 5.12
C CYS A 130 16.75 2.30 5.98
N ILE A 131 17.04 3.60 6.03
CA ILE A 131 18.12 4.14 6.88
C ILE A 131 17.85 3.87 8.36
N SER A 132 16.61 4.08 8.82
CA SER A 132 16.21 3.82 10.21
C SER A 132 16.35 2.34 10.58
N ALA A 133 15.91 1.44 9.71
CA ALA A 133 16.06 -0.01 9.89
C ALA A 133 17.54 -0.42 9.99
N ILE A 134 18.37 0.06 9.06
CA ILE A 134 19.82 -0.20 9.04
C ILE A 134 20.50 0.32 10.32
N GLU A 135 20.15 1.55 10.76
CA GLU A 135 20.72 2.11 11.99
C GLU A 135 20.40 1.28 13.23
N ARG A 136 19.23 0.63 13.23
CA ARG A 136 18.76 -0.25 14.30
C ARG A 136 19.29 -1.68 14.21
N GLY A 137 20.14 -2.00 13.24
CA GLY A 137 20.72 -3.34 13.09
C GLY A 137 19.78 -4.36 12.45
N LEU A 138 18.76 -3.91 11.72
CA LEU A 138 17.82 -4.79 11.03
C LEU A 138 18.29 -5.06 9.60
N ASN A 139 18.26 -6.32 9.17
CA ASN A 139 18.34 -6.65 7.75
C ASN A 139 17.12 -6.07 7.02
N VAL A 140 17.28 -5.65 5.77
CA VAL A 140 16.21 -4.97 5.03
C VAL A 140 15.82 -5.75 3.77
N MET A 141 14.52 -5.90 3.55
CA MET A 141 13.95 -6.21 2.24
C MET A 141 13.14 -5.02 1.78
N LEU A 142 13.58 -4.40 0.69
CA LEU A 142 12.87 -3.33 0.04
C LEU A 142 12.07 -3.90 -1.13
N PHE A 143 10.77 -4.06 -0.89
CA PHE A 143 9.80 -4.50 -1.90
C PHE A 143 9.56 -3.41 -2.95
N SER A 144 9.59 -2.15 -2.53
CA SER A 144 9.24 -1.02 -3.37
C SER A 144 10.20 -0.80 -4.54
N ASP A 145 9.64 -0.37 -5.66
CA ASP A 145 10.36 0.08 -6.84
C ASP A 145 10.63 1.60 -6.79
N ASN A 146 11.16 2.16 -7.88
CA ASN A 146 11.34 3.60 -8.08
C ASN A 146 12.26 4.29 -7.06
N ILE A 147 13.32 3.58 -6.65
CA ILE A 147 14.49 4.15 -5.96
C ILE A 147 15.57 4.43 -7.00
N THR A 148 16.28 5.55 -6.85
CA THR A 148 17.39 5.87 -7.75
C THR A 148 18.56 4.91 -7.53
N ILE A 149 19.40 4.73 -8.56
CA ILE A 149 20.59 3.88 -8.44
C ILE A 149 21.54 4.45 -7.37
N GLU A 150 21.62 5.77 -7.26
CA GLU A 150 22.43 6.46 -6.25
C GLU A 150 21.95 6.11 -4.83
N ASP A 151 20.63 6.16 -4.60
CA ASP A 151 20.04 5.81 -3.31
C ASP A 151 20.21 4.32 -2.98
N GLU A 152 20.03 3.43 -3.96
CA GLU A 152 20.29 1.99 -3.78
C GLU A 152 21.74 1.74 -3.36
N VAL A 153 22.70 2.34 -4.08
CA VAL A 153 24.14 2.19 -3.78
C VAL A 153 24.46 2.71 -2.39
N GLU A 154 23.90 3.86 -2.00
CA GLU A 154 24.06 4.43 -0.66
C GLU A 154 23.54 3.47 0.41
N LEU A 155 22.30 2.99 0.27
CA LEU A 155 21.65 2.09 1.23
C LEU A 155 22.40 0.77 1.38
N LYS A 156 22.82 0.14 0.27
CA LYS A 156 23.58 -1.12 0.29
C LYS A 156 24.95 -0.94 0.94
N LYS A 157 25.67 0.13 0.65
CA LYS A 157 26.96 0.43 1.32
C LYS A 157 26.77 0.57 2.82
N LYS A 158 25.75 1.31 3.24
CA LYS A 158 25.43 1.55 4.64
C LYS A 158 25.04 0.27 5.39
N ALA A 159 24.34 -0.65 4.72
CA ALA A 159 24.03 -1.97 5.27
C ALA A 159 25.31 -2.83 5.41
N ILE A 160 26.19 -2.84 4.40
CA ILE A 160 27.46 -3.56 4.43
C ILE A 160 28.35 -3.06 5.58
N GLU A 161 28.43 -1.74 5.80
CA GLU A 161 29.20 -1.15 6.90
C GLU A 161 28.75 -1.63 8.29
N LYS A 162 27.50 -2.10 8.41
CA LYS A 162 26.92 -2.65 9.65
C LYS A 162 26.77 -4.17 9.64
N ASP A 163 27.34 -4.85 8.65
CA ASP A 163 27.22 -6.31 8.48
C ASP A 163 25.77 -6.80 8.35
N LEU A 164 24.96 -6.03 7.59
CA LEU A 164 23.54 -6.32 7.35
C LEU A 164 23.27 -6.70 5.90
N LEU A 165 22.31 -7.59 5.70
CA LEU A 165 21.74 -7.93 4.39
C LEU A 165 20.74 -6.85 3.95
N PHE A 166 20.90 -6.37 2.73
CA PHE A 166 19.94 -5.48 2.07
C PHE A 166 19.48 -6.09 0.74
N MET A 167 18.21 -6.50 0.66
CA MET A 167 17.58 -7.07 -0.54
C MET A 167 16.69 -6.02 -1.20
N GLY A 168 16.91 -5.75 -2.49
CA GLY A 168 16.14 -4.75 -3.25
C GLY A 168 17.02 -3.60 -3.79
N PRO A 169 16.41 -2.50 -4.30
CA PRO A 169 14.97 -2.26 -4.45
C PRO A 169 14.28 -3.26 -5.40
N ASP A 170 12.95 -3.20 -5.49
CA ASP A 170 12.14 -4.09 -6.34
C ASP A 170 12.32 -5.60 -6.01
N CYS A 171 12.59 -5.92 -4.74
CA CYS A 171 12.67 -7.30 -4.29
C CYS A 171 11.26 -7.84 -4.03
N GLY A 172 10.66 -8.46 -5.05
CA GLY A 172 9.27 -8.94 -4.97
C GLY A 172 9.05 -10.22 -4.16
N THR A 173 10.09 -11.04 -3.97
CA THR A 173 9.97 -12.37 -3.35
C THR A 173 11.22 -12.75 -2.56
N ALA A 174 11.04 -13.25 -1.34
CA ALA A 174 12.09 -13.95 -0.61
C ALA A 174 11.50 -14.96 0.39
N ILE A 175 12.29 -15.99 0.71
CA ILE A 175 12.03 -16.90 1.83
C ILE A 175 13.32 -16.99 2.64
N VAL A 176 13.34 -16.34 3.82
CA VAL A 176 14.51 -16.31 4.70
C VAL A 176 14.22 -17.15 5.92
N ALA A 177 15.04 -18.16 6.19
CA ALA A 177 14.80 -19.12 7.27
C ALA A 177 13.37 -19.72 7.27
N GLY A 178 12.75 -19.83 6.09
CA GLY A 178 11.37 -20.30 5.86
C GLY A 178 10.27 -19.34 6.27
N VAL A 179 10.62 -18.09 6.58
CA VAL A 179 9.67 -17.00 6.71
C VAL A 179 9.41 -16.43 5.31
N PRO A 180 8.16 -16.44 4.82
CA PRO A 180 7.82 -15.81 3.55
C PRO A 180 7.88 -14.29 3.70
N LEU A 181 8.58 -13.63 2.78
CA LEU A 181 8.63 -12.18 2.67
C LEU A 181 8.09 -11.74 1.31
N ALA A 182 7.14 -10.81 1.32
CA ALA A 182 6.35 -10.39 0.17
C ALA A 182 5.66 -11.57 -0.57
N LEU A 183 5.87 -11.72 -1.88
CA LEU A 183 5.17 -12.69 -2.72
C LEU A 183 5.91 -14.04 -2.71
N ALA A 184 5.63 -14.89 -1.72
CA ALA A 184 6.27 -16.20 -1.58
C ALA A 184 5.29 -17.37 -1.74
N ASN A 185 5.82 -18.53 -2.12
CA ASN A 185 5.08 -19.79 -2.19
C ASN A 185 5.43 -20.70 -1.00
N VAL A 186 4.49 -21.58 -0.63
CA VAL A 186 4.77 -22.66 0.31
C VAL A 186 5.70 -23.66 -0.36
N VAL A 187 6.92 -23.81 0.18
CA VAL A 187 7.93 -24.73 -0.33
C VAL A 187 8.33 -25.73 0.76
N ARG A 188 8.79 -26.92 0.34
CA ARG A 188 9.36 -27.90 1.27
C ARG A 188 10.74 -27.44 1.73
N ARG A 189 11.06 -27.66 3.01
CA ARG A 189 12.43 -27.48 3.52
C ARG A 189 13.38 -28.48 2.84
N GLY A 190 14.59 -28.04 2.58
CA GLY A 190 15.64 -28.83 1.95
C GLY A 190 17.00 -28.15 2.10
N ASP A 191 17.99 -28.70 1.41
CA ASP A 191 19.40 -28.30 1.41
C ASP A 191 19.79 -27.40 0.22
N ILE A 192 18.82 -26.98 -0.59
CA ILE A 192 19.03 -26.12 -1.76
C ILE A 192 18.73 -24.65 -1.41
N GLY A 193 19.75 -23.79 -1.56
CA GLY A 193 19.61 -22.33 -1.50
C GLY A 193 19.48 -21.72 -2.90
N ILE A 194 18.64 -20.69 -3.05
CA ILE A 194 18.39 -19.99 -4.31
C ILE A 194 18.61 -18.48 -4.09
N VAL A 195 19.37 -17.85 -5.00
CA VAL A 195 19.54 -16.39 -5.10
C VAL A 195 19.43 -16.02 -6.57
N ALA A 196 18.68 -14.95 -6.89
CA ALA A 196 18.41 -14.48 -8.24
C ALA A 196 18.38 -12.95 -8.29
#